data_AF-A0A316NFR3-F1
#
_entry.id   AF-A0A316NFR3-F1
#
_cell.length_a   1.000
_cell.length_b   1.000
_cell.length_c   1.000
_cell.angle_alpha   90.00
_cell.angle_beta   90.00
_cell.angle_gamma   90.00
#
_symmetry.space_group_name_H-M   'P 1'
#
loop_
_entity.id
_entity.type
_entity.pdbx_description
1 polymer ?
#
loop_
_entity_poly.entity_id
_entity_poly.type
_entity_poly.pdbx_seq_one_letter_code
_entity_poly.pdbx_strand_id
1 'polypeptide(L)'
;MKPNTKVFLFSVAASVMLIAISIAFGWIQKPLAIHIAHIHVWTHHIDKGFTFYKSAEFVPGMGCYSVAFENGQGEELHISVEPYQFPIRVSFDSINSPV
;
A
#
# COMPACT_ATOMS: atom_id res chain seq x y z
N MET A 1 -12.98 15.30 36.13
CA MET A 1 -12.08 16.23 35.41
C MET A 1 -12.79 16.71 34.16
N LYS A 2 -12.96 18.03 33.97
CA LYS A 2 -13.43 18.55 32.67
C LYS A 2 -12.29 18.44 31.66
N PRO A 3 -12.50 17.89 30.45
CA PRO A 3 -11.44 17.83 29.45
C PRO A 3 -10.98 19.26 29.13
N ASN A 4 -9.67 19.48 29.18
CA ASN A 4 -9.09 20.77 28.86
C ASN A 4 -9.10 20.93 27.33
N THR A 5 -10.06 21.68 26.80
CA THR A 5 -10.27 21.89 25.36
C THR A 5 -9.01 22.35 24.63
N LYS A 6 -8.12 23.09 25.29
CA LYS A 6 -6.83 23.52 24.71
C LYS A 6 -5.89 22.34 24.45
N VAL A 7 -5.81 21.40 25.40
CA VAL A 7 -5.00 20.18 25.27
C VAL A 7 -5.58 19.28 24.18
N PHE A 8 -6.90 19.16 24.13
CA PHE A 8 -7.58 18.42 23.07
C PHE A 8 -7.29 19.01 21.68
N LEU A 9 -7.46 20.31 21.48
CA LEU A 9 -7.15 20.98 20.21
C LEU A 9 -5.69 20.82 19.80
N PHE A 10 -4.76 20.94 20.76
CA PHE A 10 -3.34 20.71 20.50
C PHE A 10 -3.06 19.27 20.06
N SER A 11 -3.66 18.27 20.71
CA SER A 11 -3.50 16.87 20.32
C SER A 11 -4.01 16.60 18.91
N VAL A 12 -5.17 17.15 18.53
CA VAL A 12 -5.71 17.03 17.17
C VAL A 12 -4.77 17.66 16.15
N ALA A 13 -4.28 18.88 16.41
CA ALA A 13 -3.34 19.55 15.50
C ALA A 13 -2.03 18.78 15.35
N ALA A 14 -1.48 18.25 16.45
CA ALA A 14 -0.27 17.43 16.44
C ALA A 14 -0.46 16.13 15.65
N SER A 15 -1.61 15.45 15.82
CA SER A 15 -1.94 14.24 15.05
C SER A 15 -2.06 14.53 13.55
N VAL A 16 -2.75 15.61 13.16
CA VAL A 16 -2.87 16.00 11.75
C VAL A 16 -1.49 16.32 11.15
N MET A 17 -0.63 17.03 11.89
CA MET A 17 0.73 17.33 11.46
C MET A 17 1.58 16.06 11.31
N LEU A 18 1.50 15.12 12.25
CA LEU A 18 2.18 13.83 12.17
C LEU A 18 1.71 12.99 10.98
N ILE A 19 0.41 12.98 10.69
CA ILE A 19 -0.15 12.33 9.51
C ILE A 19 0.39 12.98 8.23
N ALA A 20 0.37 14.31 8.15
CA ALA A 20 0.89 15.04 6.99
C ALA A 20 2.39 14.76 6.74
N ILE A 21 3.20 14.76 7.81
CA ILE A 21 4.63 14.40 7.75
C ILE A 21 4.78 12.95 7.28
N SER A 22 4.03 12.01 7.85
CA SER A 22 4.11 10.59 7.51
C SER A 22 3.70 10.31 6.05
N ILE A 23 2.78 11.10 5.49
CA ILE A 23 2.43 11.10 4.07
C ILE A 23 3.58 11.69 3.24
N ALA A 24 4.12 12.85 3.62
CA ALA A 24 5.17 13.56 2.89
C ALA A 24 6.48 12.76 2.81
N PHE A 25 6.87 12.07 3.88
CA PHE A 25 8.05 11.21 3.91
C PHE A 25 7.81 9.81 3.33
N GLY A 26 6.61 9.52 2.82
CA GLY A 26 6.29 8.24 2.20
C GLY A 26 6.23 7.06 3.17
N TRP A 27 6.29 7.29 4.48
CA TRP A 27 6.33 6.24 5.51
C TRP A 27 5.06 5.39 5.53
N ILE A 28 3.93 6.00 5.19
CA ILE A 28 2.64 5.29 5.08
C ILE A 28 2.45 4.66 3.70
N GLN A 29 3.07 5.23 2.66
CA GLN A 29 2.81 4.88 1.26
C GLN A 29 3.22 3.44 0.95
N LYS A 30 4.41 3.02 1.41
CA LYS A 30 4.89 1.64 1.19
C LYS A 30 4.02 0.59 1.93
N PRO A 31 3.75 0.70 3.24
CA PRO A 31 2.83 -0.22 3.92
C PRO A 31 1.44 -0.28 3.28
N LEU A 32 0.92 0.87 2.85
CA LEU A 32 -0.39 0.97 2.21
C LEU A 32 -0.41 0.25 0.85
N ALA A 33 0.64 0.42 0.03
CA ALA A 33 0.80 -0.31 -1.21
C ALA A 33 0.83 -1.82 -0.99
N ILE A 34 1.62 -2.30 -0.01
CA ILE A 34 1.70 -3.72 0.34
C ILE A 34 0.33 -4.27 0.76
N HIS A 35 -0.39 -3.54 1.63
CA HIS A 35 -1.67 -3.98 2.14
C HIS A 35 -2.73 -4.08 1.03
N ILE A 36 -2.81 -3.06 0.17
CA ILE A 36 -3.74 -3.08 -0.97
C ILE A 36 -3.37 -4.16 -1.98
N ALA A 37 -2.09 -4.37 -2.27
CA ALA A 37 -1.64 -5.46 -3.12
C ALA A 37 -2.04 -6.83 -2.57
N HIS A 38 -1.90 -7.05 -1.25
CA HIS A 38 -2.39 -8.26 -0.60
C HIS A 38 -3.90 -8.46 -0.77
N ILE A 39 -4.69 -7.41 -0.52
CA ILE A 39 -6.15 -7.47 -0.72
C ILE A 39 -6.46 -7.81 -2.17
N HIS A 40 -5.79 -7.18 -3.13
CA HIS A 40 -5.97 -7.43 -4.55
C HIS A 40 -5.69 -8.90 -4.91
N VAL A 41 -4.54 -9.43 -4.49
CA VAL A 41 -4.17 -10.84 -4.73
C VAL A 41 -5.17 -11.80 -4.09
N TRP A 42 -5.60 -11.56 -2.85
CA TRP A 42 -6.57 -12.43 -2.19
C TRP A 42 -7.97 -12.38 -2.81
N THR A 43 -8.36 -11.25 -3.40
CA THR A 43 -9.69 -11.08 -4.00
C THR A 43 -9.74 -11.52 -5.45
N HIS A 44 -8.63 -11.43 -6.19
CA HIS A 44 -8.59 -11.69 -7.63
C HIS A 44 -7.84 -12.97 -8.02
N HIS A 45 -6.97 -13.48 -7.15
CA HIS A 45 -6.04 -14.60 -7.46
C HIS A 45 -6.01 -15.68 -6.39
N ILE A 46 -7.14 -15.88 -5.70
CA ILE A 46 -7.26 -16.92 -4.65
C ILE A 46 -7.07 -18.34 -5.21
N ASP A 47 -7.32 -18.52 -6.51
CA ASP A 47 -7.15 -19.76 -7.26
C ASP A 47 -5.67 -20.13 -7.50
N LYS A 48 -4.75 -19.16 -7.39
CA LYS A 48 -3.30 -19.38 -7.52
C LYS A 48 -2.65 -19.97 -6.27
N GLY A 49 -3.45 -20.28 -5.24
CA GLY A 49 -2.99 -20.87 -3.99
C GLY A 49 -2.32 -19.84 -3.07
N PHE A 50 -1.43 -20.31 -2.20
CA PHE A 50 -0.73 -19.41 -1.27
C PHE A 50 0.30 -18.56 -2.01
N THR A 51 0.14 -17.25 -1.91
CA THR A 51 1.08 -16.23 -2.39
C THR A 51 1.79 -15.58 -1.20
N PHE A 52 3.11 -15.54 -1.23
CA PHE A 52 3.95 -15.01 -0.16
C PHE A 52 4.55 -13.68 -0.59
N TYR A 53 4.48 -12.67 0.28
CA TYR A 53 5.13 -11.39 0.04
C TYR A 53 6.65 -11.56 -0.05
N LYS A 54 7.27 -10.95 -1.06
CA LYS A 54 8.72 -11.00 -1.29
C LYS A 54 9.34 -9.62 -1.11
N SER A 55 8.85 -8.62 -1.83
CA SER A 55 9.39 -7.26 -1.78
C SER A 55 8.38 -6.20 -2.21
N ALA A 56 8.69 -4.95 -1.92
CA ALA A 56 7.98 -3.79 -2.43
C ALA A 56 8.96 -2.66 -2.67
N GLU A 57 8.93 -2.13 -3.89
CA GLU A 57 9.85 -1.10 -4.37
C GLU A 57 9.07 0.04 -5.02
N PHE A 58 9.49 1.27 -4.76
CA PHE A 58 8.94 2.42 -5.48
C PHE A 58 9.61 2.50 -6.85
N VAL A 59 8.81 2.57 -7.92
CA VAL A 59 9.28 2.68 -9.30
C VAL A 59 9.09 4.14 -9.74
N PRO A 60 10.14 4.99 -9.70
CA PRO A 60 9.98 6.43 -9.92
C PRO A 60 9.43 6.76 -11.31
N GLY A 61 9.79 5.98 -12.32
CA GLY A 61 9.35 6.19 -13.71
C GLY A 61 7.85 5.97 -13.93
N MET A 62 7.19 5.16 -13.09
CA MET A 62 5.75 4.92 -13.15
C MET A 62 4.98 5.64 -12.03
N GLY A 63 5.69 6.27 -11.10
CA GLY A 63 5.09 6.91 -9.94
C GLY A 63 4.42 5.95 -8.95
N CYS A 64 4.54 4.63 -9.12
CA CYS A 64 3.83 3.62 -8.34
C CYS A 64 4.78 2.74 -7.52
N TYR A 65 4.22 1.98 -6.57
CA TYR A 65 4.93 0.88 -5.91
C TYR A 65 4.70 -0.41 -6.69
N SER A 66 5.78 -1.11 -7.04
CA SER A 66 5.71 -2.50 -7.50
C SER A 66 5.87 -3.42 -6.30
N VAL A 67 4.86 -4.26 -6.05
CA VAL A 67 4.83 -5.23 -4.95
C VAL A 67 4.96 -6.63 -5.57
N ALA A 68 5.97 -7.36 -5.14
CA ALA A 68 6.27 -8.70 -5.61
C ALA A 68 5.79 -9.77 -4.62
N PHE A 69 5.13 -10.79 -5.15
CA PHE A 69 4.75 -12.01 -4.45
C PHE A 69 5.32 -13.22 -5.16
N GLU A 70 5.48 -14.32 -4.43
CA GLU A 70 5.86 -15.63 -4.98
C GLU A 70 4.77 -16.64 -4.62
N ASN A 71 4.30 -17.41 -5.60
CA ASN A 71 3.34 -18.48 -5.35
C ASN A 71 4.06 -19.79 -4.95
N GLY A 72 3.29 -20.80 -4.53
CA GLY A 72 3.83 -22.12 -4.17
C GLY A 72 4.54 -22.88 -5.32
N GLN A 73 4.50 -22.37 -6.55
CA GLN A 73 5.16 -22.95 -7.73
C GLN A 73 6.46 -22.20 -8.08
N GLY A 74 6.83 -21.16 -7.33
CA GLY A 74 7.99 -20.32 -7.58
C GLY A 74 7.78 -19.27 -8.68
N GLU A 75 6.53 -19.05 -9.12
CA GLU A 75 6.21 -17.98 -10.07
C GLU A 75 6.12 -16.64 -9.33
N GLU A 76 6.75 -15.62 -9.91
CA GLU A 76 6.77 -14.27 -9.36
C GLU A 76 5.61 -13.44 -9.93
N LEU A 77 4.90 -12.76 -9.04
CA LEU A 77 3.69 -12.00 -9.31
C LEU A 77 3.96 -10.54 -8.93
N HIS A 78 3.72 -9.63 -9.86
CA HIS A 78 3.95 -8.20 -9.65
C HIS A 78 2.64 -7.43 -9.71
N ILE A 79 2.33 -6.73 -8.62
CA ILE A 79 1.18 -5.84 -8.51
C ILE A 79 1.69 -4.41 -8.38
N SER A 80 1.31 -3.53 -9.31
CA SER A 80 1.62 -2.10 -9.21
C SER A 80 0.48 -1.35 -8.52
N VAL A 81 0.81 -0.59 -7.48
CA VAL A 81 -0.15 0.14 -6.65
C VAL A 81 0.23 1.62 -6.56
N GLU A 82 -0.78 2.48 -6.64
CA GLU A 82 -0.68 3.93 -6.53
C GLU A 82 -1.26 4.40 -5.17
N PRO A 83 -0.52 4.27 -4.06
CA PRO A 83 -1.03 4.55 -2.70
C PRO A 83 -1.22 6.04 -2.40
N TYR A 84 -0.72 6.92 -3.27
CA TYR A 84 -0.76 8.38 -3.12
C TYR A 84 -2.11 8.98 -3.57
N GLN A 85 -2.98 8.19 -4.19
CA GLN A 85 -4.32 8.62 -4.62
C GLN A 85 -5.40 7.98 -3.75
N PHE A 86 -6.55 8.66 -3.62
CA PHE A 86 -7.76 8.09 -3.02
C PHE A 86 -8.93 8.17 -4.03
N PRO A 87 -9.62 7.05 -4.33
CA PRO A 87 -9.34 5.69 -3.85
C PRO A 87 -7.96 5.18 -4.32
N ILE A 88 -7.32 4.34 -3.51
CA ILE A 88 -6.02 3.74 -3.85
C ILE A 88 -6.24 2.80 -5.04
N ARG A 89 -5.40 2.95 -6.06
CA ARG A 89 -5.56 2.24 -7.33
C ARG A 89 -4.51 1.15 -7.51
N VAL A 90 -4.93 -0.02 -7.99
CA VAL A 90 -4.05 -1.02 -8.59
C VAL A 90 -3.95 -0.70 -10.08
N SER A 91 -2.75 -0.38 -10.55
CA SER A 91 -2.51 0.11 -11.92
C SER A 91 -2.06 -0.99 -12.87
N PHE A 92 -1.44 -2.05 -12.34
CA PHE A 92 -0.99 -3.19 -13.12
C PHE A 92 -1.02 -4.46 -12.28
N ASP A 93 -1.30 -5.57 -12.93
CA ASP A 93 -1.37 -6.91 -12.35
C ASP A 93 -0.77 -7.90 -13.36
N SER A 94 0.40 -8.46 -13.03
CA SER A 94 1.13 -9.34 -13.94
C SER A 94 0.41 -10.65 -14.23
N ILE A 95 -0.55 -11.05 -13.40
CA ILE A 95 -1.28 -12.32 -13.58
C ILE A 95 -2.31 -12.21 -14.70
N ASN A 96 -2.90 -11.02 -14.85
CA ASN A 96 -3.93 -10.74 -15.85
C ASN A 96 -3.38 -10.10 -17.13
N SER A 97 -2.08 -9.78 -17.20
CA SER A 97 -1.48 -9.20 -18.40
C SER A 97 -1.00 -10.33 -19.33
N PRO A 98 -1.63 -10.56 -20.50
CA PRO A 98 -1.02 -11.41 -21.51
C PRO A 98 0.31 -10.77 -21.90
N VAL A 99 1.37 -11.58 -21.90
CA VAL A 99 2.66 -11.23 -22.51
C VAL A 99 2.45 -10.98 -24.01
#